data_AF-A0A1Y2ZU34-F1
#
_entry.id   AF-A0A1Y2ZU34-F1
#
_cell.length_a   1.000
_cell.length_b   1.000
_cell.length_c   1.000
_cell.angle_alpha   90.00
_cell.angle_beta   90.00
_cell.angle_gamma   90.00
#
_symmetry.space_group_name_H-M   'P 1'
#
loop_
_entity.id
_entity.type
_entity.pdbx_description
1 polymer ?
#
loop_
_entity_poly.entity_id
_entity_poly.type
_entity_poly.pdbx_seq_one_letter_code
_entity_poly.pdbx_strand_id
1 'polypeptide(L)'
;MIIVDAAPSGHLLRLLELPELIRDWLKQFFSLLLKYRQIMRLPQLSKRLVQLSQDLKKLRVLLQNNEQTGLYAVAIPTQLAIEKTVEMTDALQGLGISVKALFINQMTPSSDCELCEAIASREALQVKRAHTIFPNLPQAHIFRQTDPSGLNELMALGSAMFS
;
A
#
# COMPACT_ATOMS: atom_id res chain seq x y z
N MET A 1 2.51 -12.00 13.65
CA MET A 1 2.55 -10.80 12.78
C MET A 1 3.11 -11.22 11.44
N ILE A 2 2.50 -10.78 10.35
CA ILE A 2 2.97 -11.03 8.98
C ILE A 2 3.23 -9.67 8.35
N ILE A 3 4.40 -9.49 7.74
CA ILE A 3 4.75 -8.29 6.96
C ILE A 3 4.71 -8.70 5.48
N VAL A 4 3.97 -7.94 4.68
CA VAL A 4 3.88 -8.16 3.24
C VAL A 4 4.59 -6.99 2.55
N ASP A 5 5.72 -7.29 1.92
CA ASP A 5 6.36 -6.33 1.02
C ASP A 5 5.64 -6.39 -0.33
N ALA A 6 4.97 -5.30 -0.68
CA ALA A 6 4.21 -5.18 -1.91
C ALA A 6 4.93 -4.21 -2.83
N ALA A 7 5.24 -4.67 -4.06
CA ALA A 7 5.88 -3.83 -5.06
C ALA A 7 5.04 -2.56 -5.32
N PRO A 8 5.67 -1.38 -5.45
CA PRO A 8 5.02 -0.07 -5.54
C PRO A 8 4.43 0.13 -6.94
N SER A 9 3.39 -0.64 -7.26
CA SER A 9 2.71 -0.55 -8.54
C SER A 9 1.21 -0.50 -8.32
N GLY A 10 0.48 0.12 -9.25
CA GLY A 10 -0.98 0.10 -9.28
C GLY A 10 -1.59 -1.32 -9.23
N HIS A 11 -0.79 -2.39 -9.35
CA HIS A 11 -1.24 -3.76 -9.13
C HIS A 11 -1.65 -4.06 -7.68
N LEU A 12 -1.02 -3.44 -6.67
CA LEU A 12 -1.48 -3.61 -5.28
C LEU A 12 -2.87 -3.00 -5.11
N LEU A 13 -3.05 -1.76 -5.58
CA LEU A 13 -4.36 -1.10 -5.55
C LEU A 13 -5.41 -1.90 -6.32
N ARG A 14 -5.09 -2.38 -7.52
CA ARG A 14 -5.98 -3.27 -8.28
C ARG A 14 -6.33 -4.54 -7.51
N LEU A 15 -5.36 -5.19 -6.86
CA LEU A 15 -5.58 -6.37 -6.02
C LEU A 15 -6.54 -6.04 -4.86
N LEU A 16 -6.41 -4.86 -4.26
CA LEU A 16 -7.28 -4.38 -3.19
C LEU A 16 -8.69 -3.97 -3.69
N GLU A 17 -8.82 -3.58 -4.96
CA GLU A 17 -10.09 -3.28 -5.65
C GLU A 17 -10.81 -4.55 -6.18
N LEU A 18 -10.07 -5.65 -6.41
CA LEU A 18 -10.63 -6.91 -6.93
C LEU A 18 -11.86 -7.43 -6.15
N PRO A 19 -11.95 -7.35 -4.81
CA PRO A 19 -13.13 -7.82 -4.09
C PRO A 19 -14.44 -7.16 -4.54
N GLU A 20 -14.43 -5.89 -4.90
CA GLU A 20 -15.61 -5.17 -5.40
C GLU A 20 -15.98 -5.64 -6.81
N LEU A 21 -15.00 -5.66 -7.72
CA LEU A 21 -15.20 -6.07 -9.11
C LEU A 21 -15.66 -7.53 -9.21
N ILE A 22 -15.03 -8.42 -8.44
CA ILE A 22 -15.35 -9.85 -8.44
C ILE A 22 -16.73 -10.09 -7.84
N ARG A 23 -17.15 -9.33 -6.81
CA ARG A 23 -18.48 -9.52 -6.21
C ARG A 23 -19.59 -9.33 -7.24
N ASP A 24 -19.55 -8.24 -8.00
CA ASP A 24 -20.65 -7.92 -8.91
C ASP A 24 -20.61 -8.78 -10.18
N TRP A 25 -19.41 -9.14 -10.66
CA TRP A 25 -19.25 -10.17 -11.68
C TRP A 25 -19.78 -11.54 -11.23
N LEU A 26 -19.45 -11.96 -10.00
CA LEU A 26 -19.93 -13.23 -9.44
C LEU A 26 -21.45 -13.25 -9.32
N LYS A 27 -22.10 -12.17 -8.88
CA LYS A 27 -23.56 -12.08 -8.83
C LYS A 27 -24.19 -12.31 -10.21
N GLN A 28 -23.65 -11.67 -11.25
CA GLN A 28 -24.15 -11.86 -12.62
C GLN A 28 -23.90 -13.30 -13.10
N PHE A 29 -22.71 -13.84 -12.86
CA PHE A 29 -22.38 -15.20 -13.25
C PHE A 29 -23.26 -16.25 -12.53
N PHE A 30 -23.54 -16.05 -11.24
CA PHE A 30 -24.47 -16.89 -10.49
C PHE A 30 -25.89 -16.81 -11.06
N SER A 31 -26.35 -15.62 -11.46
CA SER A 31 -27.68 -15.47 -12.07
C SER A 31 -27.81 -16.26 -13.38
N LEU A 32 -26.75 -16.28 -14.20
CA LEU A 32 -26.69 -17.08 -15.43
C LEU A 32 -26.66 -18.58 -15.14
N LEU A 33 -25.80 -19.03 -14.22
CA LEU A 33 -25.74 -20.44 -13.81
C LEU A 33 -27.10 -20.94 -13.29
N LEU A 34 -27.82 -20.11 -12.54
CA LEU A 34 -29.17 -20.43 -12.05
C LEU A 34 -30.19 -20.49 -13.18
N LYS A 35 -30.15 -19.54 -14.13
CA LYS A 35 -31.04 -19.50 -15.30
C LYS A 35 -30.88 -20.72 -16.21
N TYR A 36 -29.65 -21.19 -16.40
CA TYR A 36 -29.33 -22.34 -17.26
C TYR A 36 -29.08 -23.64 -16.49
N ARG A 37 -29.49 -23.72 -15.21
CA ARG A 37 -29.23 -24.85 -14.31
C ARG A 37 -29.75 -26.20 -14.83
N GLN A 38 -30.76 -26.18 -15.69
CA GLN A 38 -31.31 -27.40 -16.33
C GLN A 38 -30.45 -27.91 -17.49
N ILE A 39 -29.66 -27.04 -18.14
CA ILE A 39 -28.83 -27.36 -19.31
C ILE A 39 -27.36 -27.53 -18.91
N MET A 40 -26.87 -26.73 -17.96
CA MET A 40 -25.48 -26.72 -17.48
C MET A 40 -25.42 -26.97 -15.98
N ARG A 41 -25.13 -28.22 -15.58
CA ARG A 41 -24.94 -28.59 -14.17
C ARG A 41 -23.45 -28.62 -13.81
N LEU A 42 -22.94 -27.50 -13.29
CA LEU A 42 -21.54 -27.36 -12.83
C LEU A 42 -21.46 -27.09 -11.32
N PRO A 43 -21.83 -28.07 -10.46
CA PRO A 43 -21.93 -27.87 -9.01
C PRO A 43 -20.56 -27.57 -8.37
N GLN A 44 -19.47 -28.19 -8.85
CA GLN A 44 -18.13 -27.96 -8.30
C GLN A 44 -17.62 -26.55 -8.61
N LEU A 45 -17.82 -26.06 -9.82
CA LEU A 45 -17.45 -24.69 -10.20
C LEU A 45 -18.24 -23.67 -9.38
N SER A 46 -19.56 -23.86 -9.25
CA SER A 46 -20.42 -23.01 -8.43
C SER A 46 -19.93 -22.93 -6.98
N LYS A 47 -19.58 -24.08 -6.38
CA LYS A 47 -19.05 -24.14 -5.02
C LYS A 47 -17.72 -23.40 -4.88
N ARG A 48 -16.79 -23.57 -5.83
CA ARG A 48 -15.50 -22.85 -5.82
C ARG A 48 -15.67 -21.34 -5.93
N LEU A 49 -16.59 -20.88 -6.78
CA LEU A 49 -16.89 -19.46 -6.94
C LEU A 49 -17.51 -18.85 -5.68
N VAL A 50 -18.40 -19.58 -4.98
CA VAL A 50 -18.95 -19.13 -3.70
C VAL A 50 -17.83 -19.02 -2.66
N GLN A 51 -16.96 -20.01 -2.59
CA GLN A 51 -15.82 -20.02 -1.66
C GLN A 51 -14.91 -18.82 -1.90
N LEU A 52 -14.52 -18.58 -3.16
CA LEU A 52 -13.71 -17.42 -3.54
C LEU A 52 -14.37 -16.11 -3.13
N SER A 53 -15.68 -15.96 -3.34
CA SER A 53 -16.44 -14.77 -2.91
C SER A 53 -16.36 -14.54 -1.40
N GLN A 54 -16.53 -15.61 -0.62
CA GLN A 54 -16.47 -15.55 0.83
C GLN A 54 -15.07 -15.19 1.33
N ASP A 55 -14.03 -15.76 0.72
CA ASP A 55 -12.65 -15.50 1.13
C ASP A 55 -12.21 -14.07 0.76
N LEU A 56 -12.62 -13.55 -0.40
CA LEU A 56 -12.42 -12.14 -0.76
C LEU A 56 -13.14 -11.18 0.21
N LYS A 57 -14.36 -11.52 0.65
CA LYS A 57 -15.08 -10.74 1.65
C LYS A 57 -14.34 -10.74 3.00
N LYS A 58 -13.85 -11.89 3.45
CA LYS A 58 -13.05 -12.00 4.69
C LYS A 58 -11.77 -11.19 4.60
N LEU A 59 -11.05 -11.28 3.48
CA LEU A 59 -9.83 -10.52 3.23
C LEU A 59 -10.11 -9.01 3.32
N ARG A 60 -11.19 -8.54 2.69
CA ARG A 60 -11.58 -7.12 2.79
C ARG A 60 -11.84 -6.69 4.22
N VAL A 61 -12.62 -7.46 4.98
CA VAL A 61 -12.91 -7.17 6.39
C VAL A 61 -11.62 -7.10 7.21
N LEU A 62 -10.68 -8.03 6.97
CA LEU A 62 -9.38 -8.03 7.64
C LEU A 62 -8.56 -6.79 7.30
N LEU A 63 -8.49 -6.40 6.02
CA LEU A 63 -7.72 -5.25 5.55
C LEU A 63 -8.28 -3.91 6.03
N GLN A 64 -9.60 -3.82 6.23
CA GLN A 64 -10.27 -2.64 6.80
C GLN A 64 -10.20 -2.58 8.34
N ASN A 65 -9.81 -3.68 9.00
CA ASN A 65 -9.69 -3.70 10.46
C ASN A 65 -8.38 -3.03 10.91
N ASN A 66 -8.51 -1.80 11.39
CA ASN A 66 -7.40 -0.95 11.84
C ASN A 66 -6.63 -1.47 13.08
N GLU A 67 -7.16 -2.46 13.80
CA GLU A 67 -6.47 -3.11 14.92
C GLU A 67 -5.66 -4.34 14.48
N GLN A 68 -6.04 -4.96 13.35
CA GLN A 68 -5.41 -6.18 12.84
C GLN A 68 -4.50 -5.93 11.64
N THR A 69 -4.77 -4.87 10.87
CA THR A 69 -4.04 -4.51 9.66
C THR A 69 -3.60 -3.05 9.73
N GLY A 70 -2.36 -2.79 9.31
CA GLY A 70 -1.83 -1.46 9.09
C GLY A 70 -1.08 -1.40 7.77
N LEU A 71 -1.32 -0.35 6.99
CA LEU A 71 -0.56 -0.07 5.78
C LEU A 71 0.48 1.01 6.06
N TYR A 72 1.70 0.79 5.59
CA TYR A 72 2.82 1.71 5.75
C TYR A 72 3.30 2.12 4.36
N ALA A 73 3.15 3.41 4.04
CA ALA A 73 3.56 3.94 2.75
C ALA A 73 5.06 4.26 2.77
N VAL A 74 5.76 3.98 1.67
CA VAL A 74 7.17 4.34 1.49
C VAL A 74 7.29 5.16 0.22
N ALA A 75 7.91 6.33 0.32
CA ALA A 75 8.14 7.26 -0.79
C ALA A 75 9.58 7.77 -0.76
N ILE A 76 10.03 8.38 -1.85
CA ILE A 76 11.27 9.18 -1.90
C ILE A 76 10.89 10.67 -2.02
N PRO A 77 11.76 11.62 -1.61
CA PRO A 77 11.43 13.06 -1.57
C PRO A 77 11.45 13.73 -2.97
N THR A 78 10.76 13.13 -3.94
CA THR A 78 10.58 13.68 -5.29
C THR A 78 9.12 14.04 -5.53
N GLN A 79 8.87 15.05 -6.36
CA GLN A 79 7.51 15.49 -6.67
C GLN A 79 6.61 14.34 -7.15
N LEU A 80 7.10 13.53 -8.10
CA LEU A 80 6.36 12.42 -8.67
C LEU A 80 6.03 11.35 -7.61
N ALA A 81 6.97 11.03 -6.73
CA ALA A 81 6.75 10.02 -5.68
C ALA A 81 5.73 10.50 -4.65
N ILE A 82 5.75 11.78 -4.26
CA ILE A 82 4.74 12.35 -3.38
C ILE A 82 3.36 12.32 -4.05
N GLU A 83 3.26 12.73 -5.32
CA GLU A 83 1.99 12.69 -6.06
C GLU A 83 1.43 11.27 -6.19
N LYS A 84 2.28 10.27 -6.47
CA LYS A 84 1.86 8.86 -6.50
C LYS A 84 1.45 8.33 -5.14
N THR A 85 2.09 8.81 -4.08
CA THR A 85 1.71 8.47 -2.71
C THR A 85 0.32 9.01 -2.39
N VAL A 86 0.00 10.25 -2.80
CA VAL A 86 -1.35 10.85 -2.67
C VAL A 86 -2.40 10.03 -3.39
N GLU A 87 -2.19 9.72 -4.68
CA GLU A 87 -3.11 8.89 -5.46
C GLU A 87 -3.37 7.53 -4.78
N MET A 88 -2.32 6.91 -4.24
CA MET A 88 -2.42 5.64 -3.54
C MET A 88 -3.19 5.77 -2.22
N THR A 89 -2.88 6.77 -1.40
CA THR A 89 -3.59 6.99 -0.13
C THR A 89 -5.07 7.28 -0.35
N ASP A 90 -5.42 8.05 -1.38
CA ASP A 90 -6.81 8.38 -1.71
C ASP A 90 -7.57 7.12 -2.16
N ALA A 91 -6.95 6.28 -3.00
CA ALA A 91 -7.52 5.01 -3.42
C ALA A 91 -7.74 4.06 -2.23
N LEU A 92 -6.77 3.94 -1.32
CA LEU A 92 -6.87 3.13 -0.11
C LEU A 92 -7.96 3.63 0.83
N GLN A 93 -8.08 4.96 0.99
CA GLN A 93 -9.13 5.57 1.79
C GLN A 93 -10.52 5.26 1.20
N GLY A 94 -10.67 5.32 -0.13
CA GLY A 94 -11.90 4.89 -0.82
C GLY A 94 -12.28 3.42 -0.56
N LEU A 95 -11.28 2.57 -0.30
CA LEU A 95 -11.48 1.17 0.09
C LEU A 95 -11.67 0.98 1.60
N GLY A 96 -11.62 2.05 2.41
CA GLY A 96 -11.71 1.99 3.87
C GLY A 96 -10.47 1.44 4.55
N ILE A 97 -9.31 1.47 3.88
CA ILE A 97 -8.03 0.99 4.41
C ILE A 97 -7.24 2.21 4.89
N SER A 98 -6.86 2.23 6.17
CA SER A 98 -6.11 3.37 6.74
C SER A 98 -4.61 3.16 6.62
N VAL A 99 -3.91 4.19 6.12
CA VAL A 99 -2.44 4.27 6.18
C VAL A 99 -2.02 4.74 7.56
N LYS A 100 -1.08 4.03 8.18
CA LYS A 100 -0.64 4.24 9.57
C LYS A 100 0.56 5.17 9.68
N ALA A 101 1.47 5.13 8.70
CA ALA A 101 2.60 6.04 8.61
C ALA A 101 3.12 6.16 7.18
N LEU A 102 3.87 7.23 6.93
CA LEU A 102 4.61 7.47 5.70
C LEU A 102 6.12 7.50 6.00
N PHE A 103 6.88 6.65 5.33
CA PHE A 103 8.33 6.67 5.35
C PHE A 103 8.85 7.43 4.12
N ILE A 104 9.53 8.55 4.34
CA ILE A 104 10.23 9.29 3.28
C ILE A 104 11.68 8.83 3.28
N ASN A 105 11.99 7.93 2.36
CA ASN A 105 13.27 7.25 2.22
C ASN A 105 14.21 7.97 1.26
N GLN A 106 15.50 7.63 1.35
CA GLN A 106 16.57 8.13 0.49
C GLN A 106 16.74 9.66 0.50
N MET A 107 16.49 10.30 1.64
CA MET A 107 16.77 11.73 1.81
C MET A 107 18.28 12.00 1.75
N THR A 108 18.69 13.09 1.13
CA THR A 108 20.09 13.49 1.06
C THR A 108 20.56 13.93 2.44
N PRO A 109 21.61 13.30 3.02
CA PRO A 109 22.18 13.78 4.27
C PRO A 109 22.87 15.14 4.08
N SER A 110 22.95 15.91 5.16
CA SER A 110 23.74 17.14 5.18
C SER A 110 25.21 16.82 4.91
N SER A 111 25.84 17.55 4.00
CA SER A 111 27.27 17.42 3.66
C SER A 111 27.79 18.72 3.06
N ASP A 112 29.11 18.88 3.02
CA ASP A 112 29.80 20.07 2.46
C ASP A 112 29.84 20.09 0.92
N CYS A 113 28.99 19.31 0.26
CA CYS A 113 28.94 19.20 -1.19
C CYS A 113 27.82 20.10 -1.76
N GLU A 114 28.19 21.08 -2.58
CA GLU A 114 27.26 22.05 -3.19
C GLU A 114 26.10 21.38 -3.95
N LEU A 115 26.37 20.30 -4.69
CA LEU A 115 25.34 19.53 -5.38
C LEU A 115 24.39 18.84 -4.38
N CYS A 116 24.93 18.29 -3.29
CA CYS A 116 24.12 17.64 -2.26
C CYS A 116 23.24 18.64 -1.53
N GLU A 117 23.73 19.83 -1.22
CA GLU A 117 22.92 20.91 -0.64
C GLU A 117 21.79 21.35 -1.56
N ALA A 118 22.07 21.49 -2.86
CA ALA A 118 21.06 21.83 -3.86
C ALA A 118 19.98 20.74 -3.98
N ILE A 119 20.36 19.46 -3.93
CA ILE A 119 19.42 18.34 -3.94
C ILE A 119 18.60 18.33 -2.63
N ALA A 120 19.24 18.40 -1.47
CA ALA A 120 18.60 18.42 -0.16
C ALA A 120 17.59 19.57 -0.03
N SER A 121 17.91 20.74 -0.57
CA SER A 121 17.00 21.90 -0.61
C SER A 121 15.74 21.60 -1.43
N ARG A 122 15.86 20.92 -2.58
CA ARG A 122 14.71 20.51 -3.42
C ARG A 122 13.88 19.43 -2.74
N GLU A 123 14.54 18.47 -2.10
CA GLU A 123 13.91 17.40 -1.32
C GLU A 123 13.13 17.98 -0.13
N ALA A 124 13.67 18.98 0.57
CA ALA A 124 13.01 19.66 1.69
C ALA A 124 11.70 20.33 1.29
N LEU A 125 11.60 20.89 0.07
CA LEU A 125 10.33 21.38 -0.47
C LEU A 125 9.29 20.26 -0.60
N GLN A 126 9.70 19.06 -1.04
CA GLN A 126 8.79 17.92 -1.19
C GLN A 126 8.39 17.33 0.16
N VAL A 127 9.32 17.28 1.13
CA VAL A 127 9.01 16.88 2.52
C VAL A 127 8.00 17.84 3.15
N LYS A 128 8.19 19.16 2.98
CA LYS A 128 7.23 20.16 3.46
C LYS A 128 5.86 20.01 2.79
N ARG A 129 5.84 19.72 1.49
CA ARG A 129 4.60 19.41 0.74
C ARG A 129 3.92 18.17 1.30
N ALA A 130 4.66 17.08 1.54
CA ALA A 130 4.14 15.86 2.15
C ALA A 130 3.54 16.11 3.55
N HIS A 131 4.21 16.91 4.39
CA HIS A 131 3.69 17.32 5.69
C HIS A 131 2.39 18.13 5.60
N THR A 132 2.29 19.01 4.59
CA THR A 132 1.08 19.80 4.36
C THR A 132 -0.10 18.95 3.89
N ILE A 133 0.16 17.94 3.04
CA ILE A 133 -0.87 17.05 2.50
C ILE A 133 -1.31 16.01 3.54
N PHE A 134 -0.37 15.51 4.34
CA PHE A 134 -0.62 14.47 5.34
C PHE A 134 -0.32 14.97 6.76
N PRO A 135 -1.07 15.97 7.28
CA PRO A 135 -0.74 16.64 8.54
C PRO A 135 -0.87 15.72 9.77
N ASN A 136 -1.75 14.72 9.71
CA ASN A 136 -2.05 13.81 10.82
C ASN A 136 -1.39 12.43 10.65
N LEU A 137 -0.66 12.20 9.55
CA LEU A 137 0.01 10.93 9.30
C LEU A 137 1.43 11.00 9.87
N PRO A 138 1.80 10.10 10.80
CA PRO A 138 3.19 10.00 11.27
C PRO A 138 4.15 9.84 10.09
N GLN A 139 5.24 10.64 10.08
CA GLN A 139 6.25 10.61 9.03
C GLN A 139 7.62 10.31 9.61
N ALA A 140 8.29 9.33 9.03
CA ALA A 140 9.68 9.00 9.37
C ALA A 140 10.57 9.35 8.18
N HIS A 141 11.68 10.04 8.46
CA HIS A 141 12.61 10.56 7.47
C HIS A 141 13.89 9.73 7.50
N ILE A 142 14.16 9.00 6.41
CA ILE A 142 15.32 8.10 6.30
C ILE A 142 16.30 8.68 5.31
N PHE A 143 17.49 8.98 5.80
CA PHE A 143 18.59 9.50 5.00
C PHE A 143 19.32 8.38 4.26
N ARG A 144 19.86 8.71 3.07
CA ARG A 144 20.72 7.81 2.32
C ARG A 144 21.93 7.45 3.15
N GLN A 145 22.18 6.16 3.22
CA GLN A 145 23.34 5.54 3.85
C GLN A 145 23.90 4.47 2.91
N THR A 146 25.02 3.87 3.29
CA THR A 146 25.52 2.66 2.61
C THR A 146 24.44 1.59 2.58
N ASP A 147 24.40 0.80 1.52
CA ASP A 147 23.41 -0.26 1.34
C ASP A 147 23.42 -1.17 2.59
N PRO A 148 22.35 -1.17 3.41
CA PRO A 148 22.35 -1.86 4.69
C PRO A 148 22.33 -3.36 4.42
N SER A 149 23.49 -3.99 4.57
CA SER A 149 23.70 -5.39 4.25
C SER A 149 23.95 -6.19 5.53
N GLY A 150 23.25 -7.31 5.66
CA GLY A 150 23.32 -8.15 6.86
C GLY A 150 22.43 -7.69 8.01
N LEU A 151 22.23 -8.60 8.97
CA LEU A 151 21.22 -8.43 10.03
C LEU A 151 21.50 -7.25 10.96
N ASN A 152 22.78 -6.96 11.25
CA ASN A 152 23.14 -5.90 12.20
C ASN A 152 22.83 -4.50 11.65
N GLU A 153 23.17 -4.25 10.39
CA GLU A 153 22.89 -2.96 9.73
C GLU A 153 21.37 -2.76 9.54
N LEU A 154 20.64 -3.83 9.19
CA LEU A 154 19.18 -3.80 9.11
C LEU A 154 18.52 -3.56 10.47
N MET A 155 19.03 -4.15 11.56
CA MET A 155 18.53 -3.89 12.92
C MET A 155 18.81 -2.45 13.36
N ALA A 156 19.99 -1.92 13.06
CA ALA A 156 20.35 -0.54 13.36
C ALA A 156 19.43 0.44 12.62
N LEU A 157 19.23 0.23 11.31
CA LEU A 157 18.30 1.03 10.51
C LEU A 157 16.87 0.91 11.03
N GLY A 158 16.39 -0.31 11.30
CA GLY A 158 15.04 -0.54 11.83
C GLY A 158 14.82 0.19 13.15
N SER A 159 15.80 0.17 14.06
CA SER A 159 15.69 0.87 15.35
C SER A 159 15.58 2.38 15.19
N ALA A 160 16.26 2.97 14.20
CA ALA A 160 16.19 4.40 13.90
C ALA A 160 14.86 4.83 13.23
N MET A 161 14.12 3.90 12.63
CA MET A 161 12.84 4.20 11.96
C MET A 161 11.64 4.25 12.91
N PHE A 162 11.74 3.65 14.09
CA PHE A 162 10.63 3.51 15.07
C PHE A 162 10.91 4.17 16.43
N SER A 163 12.00 4.93 16.55
CA SER A 163 12.39 5.70 17.74
C SER A 163 11.75 7.08 17.83
#